data_AF-A0A1E4LDN1-F1
#
_entry.id   AF-A0A1E4LDN1-F1
#
_cell.length_a   1.000
_cell.length_b   1.000
_cell.length_c   1.000
_cell.angle_alpha   90.00
_cell.angle_beta   90.00
_cell.angle_gamma   90.00
#
_symmetry.space_group_name_H-M   'P 1'
#
loop_
_entity.id
_entity.type
_entity.pdbx_description
1 polymer ?
#
loop_
_entity_poly.entity_id
_entity_poly.type
_entity_poly.pdbx_seq_one_letter_code
_entity_poly.pdbx_strand_id
1 'polypeptide(L)'
;MKWLSFGWALLTAPYKIARIAIRNRVKRSVTAGSRSPEVIELKKHVPVVYFGTFRYAAIYGRVDHAAREDMLNHLGPYTRAWILNEFGETERRLAMEPELVAYARRVLSTDRPSETLKADAEADQRWMMGRFFDHESNAVFSWLRGPMADVQDSLDC
;
A
#
# COMPACT_ATOMS: atom_id res chain seq x y z
N MET A 1 31.92 -24.15 -11.81
CA MET A 1 31.26 -23.39 -10.73
C MET A 1 29.95 -22.77 -11.24
N LYS A 2 28.86 -23.54 -11.35
CA LYS A 2 27.53 -23.08 -11.85
C LYS A 2 26.35 -23.52 -10.96
N TRP A 3 26.62 -24.16 -9.82
CA TRP A 3 25.60 -24.81 -8.99
C TRP A 3 25.10 -23.98 -7.80
N LEU A 4 25.73 -22.83 -7.51
CA LEU A 4 25.36 -21.95 -6.39
C LEU A 4 24.22 -20.96 -6.72
N SER A 5 23.89 -20.75 -7.99
CA SER A 5 22.86 -19.79 -8.43
C SER A 5 21.44 -20.36 -8.52
N PHE A 6 21.28 -21.69 -8.53
CA PHE A 6 19.97 -22.34 -8.60
C PHE A 6 19.23 -22.39 -7.25
N GLY A 7 19.97 -22.55 -6.14
CA GLY A 7 19.39 -22.60 -4.78
C GLY A 7 18.78 -21.26 -4.33
N TRP A 8 19.44 -20.14 -4.67
CA TRP A 8 18.91 -18.79 -4.40
C TRP A 8 17.65 -18.46 -5.21
N ALA A 9 17.54 -18.97 -6.43
CA ALA A 9 16.35 -18.78 -7.26
C ALA A 9 15.13 -19.50 -6.68
N LEU A 10 15.31 -20.67 -6.06
CA LEU A 10 14.24 -21.45 -5.42
C LEU A 10 13.82 -20.89 -4.05
N LEU A 11 14.75 -20.37 -3.25
CA LEU A 11 14.44 -19.68 -1.98
C LEU A 11 13.73 -18.33 -2.19
N THR A 12 14.03 -17.63 -3.30
CA THR A 12 13.39 -16.34 -3.64
C THR A 12 12.17 -16.47 -4.55
N ALA A 13 11.92 -17.65 -5.15
CA ALA A 13 10.73 -17.94 -5.95
C ALA A 13 9.41 -17.69 -5.20
N PRO A 14 9.19 -18.17 -3.95
CA PRO A 14 7.95 -17.87 -3.22
C PRO A 14 7.78 -16.37 -2.96
N TYR A 15 8.87 -15.65 -2.70
CA TYR A 15 8.86 -14.20 -2.52
C TYR A 15 8.50 -13.45 -3.82
N LYS A 16 9.05 -13.87 -4.96
CA LYS A 16 8.73 -13.29 -6.29
C LYS A 16 7.28 -13.57 -6.70
N ILE A 17 6.77 -14.77 -6.43
CA ILE A 17 5.39 -15.17 -6.73
C ILE A 17 4.41 -14.39 -5.84
N ALA A 18 4.67 -14.32 -4.53
CA ALA A 18 3.91 -13.46 -3.62
C ALA A 18 3.91 -12.01 -4.14
N ARG A 19 5.03 -11.52 -4.65
CA ARG A 19 5.16 -10.15 -5.17
C ARG A 19 4.27 -9.84 -6.34
N ILE A 20 4.18 -10.77 -7.27
CA ILE A 20 3.31 -10.63 -8.44
C ILE A 20 1.84 -10.73 -8.01
N ALA A 21 1.50 -11.65 -7.11
CA ALA A 21 0.14 -11.82 -6.61
C ALA A 21 -0.38 -10.57 -5.87
N ILE A 22 0.43 -10.01 -4.98
CA ILE A 22 0.14 -8.78 -4.24
C ILE A 22 -0.02 -7.60 -5.19
N ARG A 23 0.92 -7.42 -6.13
CA ARG A 23 0.83 -6.39 -7.16
C ARG A 23 -0.49 -6.46 -7.94
N ASN A 24 -0.87 -7.66 -8.36
CA ASN A 24 -2.10 -7.87 -9.11
C ASN A 24 -3.35 -7.66 -8.24
N ARG A 25 -3.28 -7.93 -6.94
CA ARG A 25 -4.36 -7.65 -5.98
C ARG A 25 -4.53 -6.15 -5.76
N VAL A 26 -3.45 -5.43 -5.50
CA VAL A 26 -3.46 -3.96 -5.32
C VAL A 26 -4.03 -3.27 -6.56
N LYS A 27 -3.53 -3.61 -7.75
CA LYS A 27 -4.02 -3.06 -9.02
C LYS A 27 -5.52 -3.30 -9.24
N ARG A 28 -6.01 -4.50 -8.91
CA ARG A 28 -7.45 -4.83 -9.01
C ARG A 28 -8.30 -4.06 -8.01
N SER A 29 -7.80 -3.90 -6.78
CA SER A 29 -8.53 -3.26 -5.68
C SER A 29 -8.80 -1.78 -5.96
N VAL A 30 -7.82 -1.08 -6.55
CA VAL A 30 -7.93 0.35 -6.85
C VAL A 30 -9.03 0.61 -7.89
N THR A 31 -9.14 -0.26 -8.88
CA THR A 31 -10.13 -0.15 -9.96
C THR A 31 -11.44 -0.88 -9.66
N ALA A 32 -11.56 -1.51 -8.49
CA ALA A 32 -12.69 -2.38 -8.17
C ALA A 32 -14.01 -1.58 -8.21
N GLY A 33 -14.88 -1.88 -9.18
CA GLY A 33 -16.15 -1.19 -9.35
C GLY A 33 -16.09 0.15 -10.08
N SER A 34 -14.90 0.66 -10.42
CA SER A 34 -14.75 1.91 -11.18
C SER A 34 -15.06 1.72 -12.67
N ARG A 35 -15.80 2.66 -13.25
CA ARG A 35 -16.05 2.74 -14.71
C ARG A 35 -15.25 3.86 -15.39
N SER A 36 -14.57 4.71 -14.63
CA SER A 36 -13.77 5.80 -15.19
C SER A 36 -12.53 5.28 -15.93
N PRO A 37 -12.26 5.75 -17.17
CA PRO A 37 -11.04 5.41 -17.89
C PRO A 37 -9.79 5.93 -17.18
N GLU A 38 -9.85 7.08 -16.52
CA GLU A 38 -8.72 7.66 -15.78
C GLU A 38 -8.33 6.80 -14.58
N VAL A 39 -9.30 6.35 -13.78
CA VAL A 39 -9.05 5.45 -12.63
C VAL A 39 -8.53 4.10 -13.12
N ILE A 40 -9.05 3.58 -14.24
CA ILE A 40 -8.55 2.35 -14.86
C ILE A 40 -7.12 2.53 -15.38
N GLU A 41 -6.77 3.69 -15.93
CA GLU A 41 -5.42 3.98 -16.42
C GLU A 41 -4.41 4.10 -15.28
N LEU A 42 -4.83 4.71 -14.16
CA LEU A 42 -4.01 4.86 -12.96
C LEU A 42 -3.37 3.54 -12.50
N LYS A 43 -4.08 2.40 -12.68
CA LYS A 43 -3.60 1.05 -12.34
C LYS A 43 -2.26 0.68 -13.01
N LYS A 44 -1.96 1.28 -14.17
CA LYS A 44 -0.71 1.03 -14.90
C LYS A 44 0.49 1.66 -14.20
N HIS A 45 0.25 2.79 -13.54
CA HIS A 45 1.26 3.61 -12.87
C HIS A 45 1.43 3.26 -11.39
N VAL A 46 0.49 2.51 -10.81
CA VAL A 46 0.54 2.07 -9.42
C VAL A 46 1.93 1.55 -9.04
N PRO A 47 2.67 2.29 -8.21
CA PRO A 47 3.92 1.82 -7.66
C PRO A 47 3.57 0.75 -6.66
N VAL A 48 4.25 -0.38 -6.77
CA VAL A 48 4.16 -1.41 -5.75
C VAL A 48 5.00 -0.94 -4.57
N VAL A 49 4.45 -0.06 -3.72
CA VAL A 49 4.98 0.20 -2.39
C VAL A 49 4.68 -1.06 -1.57
N TYR A 50 5.60 -2.01 -1.74
CA TYR A 50 5.42 -3.43 -1.45
C TYR A 50 5.34 -3.74 0.06
N PHE A 51 5.80 -2.82 0.90
CA PHE A 51 5.87 -2.99 2.35
C PHE A 51 4.92 -2.07 3.14
N GLY A 52 4.48 -0.93 2.58
CA GLY A 52 3.52 -0.04 3.25
C GLY A 52 2.11 -0.65 3.29
N THR A 53 1.59 -1.11 2.16
CA THR A 53 0.21 -1.60 2.02
C THR A 53 -0.16 -2.71 3.03
N PHE A 54 0.67 -3.75 3.22
CA PHE A 54 0.41 -4.77 4.25
C PHE A 54 0.33 -4.20 5.67
N ARG A 55 1.17 -3.22 6.01
CA ARG A 55 1.11 -2.55 7.31
C ARG A 55 -0.20 -1.79 7.46
N TYR A 56 -0.66 -1.11 6.41
CA TYR A 56 -1.88 -0.30 6.47
C TYR A 56 -3.10 -1.16 6.76
N ALA A 57 -3.23 -2.30 6.07
CA ALA A 57 -4.30 -3.25 6.37
C ALA A 57 -4.16 -3.85 7.78
N ALA A 58 -2.93 -4.22 8.19
CA ALA A 58 -2.70 -4.78 9.51
C ALA A 58 -3.02 -3.81 10.66
N ILE A 59 -2.76 -2.51 10.49
CA ILE A 59 -3.16 -1.44 11.42
C ILE A 59 -4.67 -1.30 11.41
N TYR A 60 -5.28 -1.13 10.23
CA TYR A 60 -6.71 -0.90 10.08
C TYR A 60 -7.56 -1.98 10.78
N GLY A 61 -7.22 -3.25 10.57
CA GLY A 61 -7.94 -4.36 11.19
C GLY A 61 -7.81 -4.45 12.72
N ARG A 62 -6.83 -3.75 13.33
CA ARG A 62 -6.50 -3.87 14.76
C ARG A 62 -6.80 -2.63 15.58
N VAL A 63 -6.90 -1.47 14.97
CA VAL A 63 -7.27 -0.24 15.66
C VAL A 63 -8.79 -0.15 15.86
N ASP A 64 -9.20 0.62 16.86
CA ASP A 64 -10.62 0.88 17.13
C ASP A 64 -11.27 1.71 16.02
N HIS A 65 -12.60 1.83 16.08
CA HIS A 65 -13.37 2.54 15.06
C HIS A 65 -12.94 4.01 14.90
N ALA A 66 -12.66 4.72 16.00
CA ALA A 66 -12.28 6.13 15.92
C ALA A 66 -10.93 6.30 15.22
N ALA A 67 -9.97 5.43 15.55
CA ALA A 67 -8.66 5.40 14.89
C ALA A 67 -8.74 4.94 13.43
N ARG A 68 -9.69 4.05 13.07
CA ARG A 68 -9.95 3.70 11.66
C ARG A 68 -10.42 4.90 10.85
N GLU A 69 -11.36 5.67 11.40
CA GLU A 69 -11.89 6.87 10.73
C GLU A 69 -10.82 7.96 10.62
N ASP A 70 -10.03 8.20 11.67
CA ASP A 70 -8.86 9.10 11.64
C ASP A 70 -7.88 8.70 10.52
N MET A 71 -7.57 7.41 10.45
CA MET A 71 -6.70 6.86 9.42
C MET A 71 -7.28 7.05 8.02
N LEU A 72 -8.54 6.66 7.79
CA LEU A 72 -9.17 6.85 6.48
C LEU A 72 -9.17 8.32 6.09
N ASN A 73 -9.50 9.24 6.99
CA ASN A 73 -9.55 10.68 6.69
C ASN A 73 -8.19 11.28 6.32
N HIS A 74 -7.08 10.75 6.85
CA HIS A 74 -5.75 11.25 6.53
C HIS A 74 -5.19 10.68 5.22
N LEU A 75 -5.49 9.42 4.93
CA LEU A 75 -4.89 8.74 3.79
C LEU A 75 -5.30 9.35 2.45
N GLY A 76 -4.35 9.41 1.52
CA GLY A 76 -4.62 9.77 0.15
C GLY A 76 -5.70 8.90 -0.51
N PRO A 77 -6.44 9.41 -1.51
CA PRO A 77 -7.58 8.72 -2.11
C PRO A 77 -7.26 7.30 -2.58
N TYR A 78 -6.08 7.15 -3.18
CA TYR A 78 -5.56 5.87 -3.66
C TYR A 78 -5.43 4.82 -2.55
N THR A 79 -4.73 5.16 -1.47
CA THR A 79 -4.46 4.26 -0.35
C THR A 79 -5.74 3.95 0.42
N ARG A 80 -6.58 4.96 0.63
CA ARG A 80 -7.90 4.81 1.27
C ARG A 80 -8.80 3.86 0.49
N ALA A 81 -8.92 4.04 -0.84
CA ALA A 81 -9.71 3.16 -1.69
C ALA A 81 -9.19 1.71 -1.67
N TRP A 82 -7.87 1.52 -1.63
CA TRP A 82 -7.26 0.20 -1.48
C TRP A 82 -7.66 -0.47 -0.16
N ILE A 83 -7.56 0.24 0.98
CA ILE A 83 -7.93 -0.29 2.31
C ILE A 83 -9.41 -0.65 2.37
N LEU A 84 -10.29 0.25 1.94
CA LEU A 84 -11.73 0.01 1.96
C LEU A 84 -12.09 -1.25 1.16
N ASN A 85 -11.48 -1.42 -0.03
CA ASN A 85 -11.70 -2.63 -0.82
C ASN A 85 -11.11 -3.89 -0.16
N GLU A 86 -9.93 -3.79 0.47
CA GLU A 86 -9.29 -4.91 1.16
C GLU A 86 -10.12 -5.43 2.34
N PHE A 87 -10.86 -4.55 3.01
CA PHE A 87 -11.75 -4.87 4.14
C PHE A 87 -13.21 -5.06 3.75
N GLY A 88 -13.53 -5.06 2.45
CA GLY A 88 -14.89 -5.30 1.95
C GLY A 88 -15.86 -4.13 2.13
N GLU A 89 -15.38 -2.93 2.46
CA GLU A 89 -16.17 -1.70 2.62
C GLU A 89 -16.55 -1.11 1.25
N THR A 90 -17.29 -1.90 0.48
CA THR A 90 -17.58 -1.68 -0.94
C THR A 90 -18.37 -0.39 -1.17
N GLU A 91 -19.38 -0.11 -0.35
CA GLU A 91 -20.20 1.10 -0.50
C GLU A 91 -19.38 2.38 -0.29
N ARG A 92 -18.54 2.39 0.76
CA ARG A 92 -17.64 3.52 1.03
C ARG A 92 -16.62 3.71 -0.08
N ARG A 93 -16.05 2.62 -0.61
CA ARG A 93 -15.15 2.69 -1.78
C ARG A 93 -15.85 3.26 -3.00
N LEU A 94 -17.08 2.84 -3.29
CA LEU A 94 -17.85 3.33 -4.44
C LEU A 94 -18.21 4.81 -4.27
N ALA A 95 -18.50 5.25 -3.04
CA ALA A 95 -18.77 6.66 -2.75
C ALA A 95 -17.56 7.57 -3.04
N MET A 96 -16.33 7.03 -2.98
CA MET A 96 -15.11 7.77 -3.32
C MET A 96 -14.89 7.97 -4.83
N GLU A 97 -15.73 7.42 -5.71
CA GLU A 97 -15.47 7.46 -7.15
C GLU A 97 -15.18 8.88 -7.70
N PRO A 98 -15.92 9.95 -7.33
CA PRO A 98 -15.61 11.31 -7.79
C PRO A 98 -14.22 11.80 -7.35
N GLU A 99 -13.85 11.49 -6.10
CA GLU A 99 -12.54 11.83 -5.52
C GLU A 99 -11.41 11.06 -6.24
N LEU A 100 -11.62 9.77 -6.52
CA LEU A 100 -10.66 8.93 -7.25
C LEU A 100 -10.46 9.40 -8.68
N VAL A 101 -11.51 9.85 -9.37
CA VAL A 101 -11.41 10.41 -10.73
C VAL A 101 -10.59 11.70 -10.71
N ALA A 102 -10.88 12.62 -9.78
CA ALA A 102 -10.13 13.87 -9.65
C ALA A 102 -8.64 13.60 -9.34
N TYR A 103 -8.38 12.67 -8.42
CA TYR A 103 -7.04 12.24 -8.08
C TYR A 103 -6.31 11.61 -9.27
N ALA A 104 -6.98 10.71 -10.00
CA ALA A 104 -6.41 10.05 -11.18
C ALA A 104 -6.03 11.08 -12.25
N ARG A 105 -6.89 12.06 -12.53
CA ARG A 105 -6.60 13.16 -13.47
C ARG A 105 -5.37 13.96 -13.05
N ARG A 106 -5.28 14.36 -11.78
CA ARG A 106 -4.13 15.09 -11.23
C ARG A 106 -2.82 14.31 -11.41
N VAL A 107 -2.83 13.02 -11.11
CA VAL A 107 -1.63 12.18 -11.20
C VAL A 107 -1.24 11.94 -12.66
N LEU A 108 -2.21 11.61 -13.52
CA LEU A 108 -1.96 11.31 -14.93
C LEU A 108 -1.55 12.56 -15.74
N SER A 109 -1.87 13.76 -15.26
CA SER A 109 -1.36 15.01 -15.86
C SER A 109 0.09 15.34 -15.48
N THR A 110 0.72 14.55 -14.60
CA THR A 110 2.14 14.72 -14.28
C THR A 110 3.02 14.01 -15.30
N ASP A 111 4.24 14.51 -15.53
CA ASP A 111 5.22 13.85 -16.41
C ASP A 111 5.73 12.52 -15.84
N ARG A 112 5.55 12.29 -14.52
CA ARG A 112 6.03 11.10 -13.81
C ARG A 112 4.94 10.48 -12.93
N PRO A 113 3.82 9.98 -13.49
CA PRO A 113 2.67 9.50 -12.69
C PRO A 113 3.03 8.43 -11.67
N SER A 114 3.93 7.51 -12.03
CA SER A 114 4.38 6.43 -11.14
C SER A 114 5.15 6.93 -9.92
N GLU A 115 5.90 8.03 -10.07
CA GLU A 115 6.68 8.63 -9.00
C GLU A 115 5.82 9.51 -8.11
N THR A 116 4.89 10.25 -8.70
CA THR A 116 3.86 10.99 -7.96
C THR A 116 3.09 10.05 -7.03
N LEU A 117 2.61 8.91 -7.55
CA LEU A 117 1.93 7.90 -6.73
C LEU A 117 2.82 7.31 -5.65
N LYS A 118 4.12 7.19 -5.91
CA LYS A 118 5.08 6.60 -4.95
C LYS A 118 5.28 7.58 -3.80
N ALA A 119 5.49 8.86 -4.11
CA ALA A 119 5.65 9.92 -3.13
C ALA A 119 4.41 10.06 -2.24
N ASP A 120 3.21 10.02 -2.82
CA ASP A 120 1.95 10.08 -2.07
C ASP A 120 1.82 8.87 -1.12
N ALA A 121 2.09 7.65 -1.61
CA ALA A 121 2.04 6.44 -0.79
C ALA A 121 3.12 6.41 0.32
N GLU A 122 4.30 6.99 0.08
CA GLU A 122 5.36 7.16 1.09
C GLU A 122 5.01 8.22 2.13
N ALA A 123 4.29 9.27 1.75
CA ALA A 123 3.77 10.28 2.68
C ALA A 123 2.72 9.66 3.63
N ASP A 124 1.77 8.91 3.07
CA ASP A 124 0.81 8.12 3.86
C ASP A 124 1.55 7.17 4.83
N GLN A 125 2.59 6.49 4.35
CA GLN A 125 3.40 5.59 5.17
C GLN A 125 4.01 6.32 6.36
N ARG A 126 4.72 7.43 6.10
CA ARG A 126 5.42 8.22 7.13
C ARG A 126 4.44 8.69 8.21
N TRP A 127 3.27 9.19 7.80
CA TRP A 127 2.25 9.60 8.75
C TRP A 127 1.74 8.44 9.61
N MET A 128 1.38 7.30 9.02
CA MET A 128 0.90 6.14 9.78
C MET A 128 1.94 5.60 10.75
N MET A 129 3.22 5.56 10.35
CA MET A 129 4.30 5.14 11.25
C MET A 129 4.41 6.08 12.44
N GLY A 130 4.44 7.40 12.21
CA GLY A 130 4.45 8.38 13.29
C GLY A 130 3.23 8.29 14.20
N ARG A 131 2.04 8.06 13.63
CA ARG A 131 0.77 8.01 14.37
C ARG A 131 0.60 6.75 15.22
N PHE A 132 0.99 5.59 14.69
CA PHE A 132 0.65 4.29 15.25
C PHE A 132 1.84 3.46 15.75
N PHE A 133 3.07 3.76 15.33
CA PHE A 133 4.28 3.00 15.69
C PHE A 133 5.25 3.75 16.60
N ASP A 134 5.40 5.07 16.44
CA ASP A 134 6.40 5.86 17.20
C ASP A 134 5.98 6.17 18.65
N HIS A 135 4.78 5.75 19.08
CA HIS A 135 4.38 5.80 20.48
C HIS A 135 4.66 4.45 21.18
N GLU A 136 5.56 4.49 22.17
CA GLU A 136 6.08 3.37 22.98
C GLU A 136 5.00 2.48 23.64
N SER A 137 3.72 2.88 23.62
CA SER A 137 2.62 2.17 24.27
C SER A 137 1.90 1.13 23.39
N ASN A 138 2.18 1.03 22.08
CA ASN A 138 1.44 0.10 21.22
C ASN A 138 2.08 -1.30 21.21
N ALA A 139 1.74 -2.11 22.22
CA ALA A 139 2.02 -3.54 22.31
C ALA A 139 1.58 -4.35 21.07
N VAL A 140 0.75 -3.77 20.21
CA VAL A 140 0.27 -4.32 18.94
C VAL A 140 1.39 -4.59 17.93
N PHE A 141 2.54 -3.91 18.03
CA PHE A 141 3.60 -3.92 17.01
C PHE A 141 4.96 -4.48 17.47
N SER A 142 5.08 -5.02 18.68
CA SER A 142 6.35 -5.59 19.19
C SER A 142 6.89 -6.74 18.31
N TRP A 143 6.01 -7.53 17.70
CA TRP A 143 6.35 -8.65 16.81
C TRP A 143 6.79 -8.24 15.40
N LEU A 144 6.51 -7.00 14.98
CA LEU A 144 7.02 -6.44 13.73
C LEU A 144 8.42 -5.83 13.90
N ARG A 145 8.88 -5.61 15.14
CA ARG A 145 10.22 -5.04 15.42
C ARG A 145 11.36 -6.01 15.09
N GLY A 146 11.16 -7.32 15.34
CA GLY A 146 12.17 -8.37 15.12
C GLY A 146 12.58 -8.58 13.65
N PRO A 147 11.65 -8.76 12.70
CA PRO A 147 11.97 -8.92 11.29
C PRO A 147 12.34 -7.61 10.56
N MET A 148 12.34 -6.46 11.27
CA MET A 148 12.50 -5.12 10.67
C MET A 148 13.85 -4.45 10.95
N ALA A 149 14.65 -4.92 11.91
CA ALA A 149 16.02 -4.41 12.09
C ALA A 149 16.86 -4.68 10.82
N ASP A 150 16.72 -5.87 10.25
CA ASP A 150 17.53 -6.34 9.11
C ASP A 150 17.20 -5.64 7.77
N VAL A 151 16.06 -4.95 7.67
CA VAL A 151 15.62 -4.31 6.42
C VAL A 151 16.01 -2.83 6.37
N GLN A 152 16.08 -2.15 7.52
CA GLN A 152 16.56 -0.77 7.59
C GLN A 152 18.04 -0.70 7.15
N ASP A 153 18.87 -1.66 7.59
CA ASP A 153 20.27 -1.79 7.19
C ASP A 153 20.47 -2.05 5.67
N SER A 154 19.45 -2.57 4.97
CA SER A 154 19.53 -2.86 3.53
C SER A 154 19.17 -1.66 2.63
N LEU A 155 18.69 -0.57 3.21
CA LEU A 155 18.36 0.67 2.49
C LEU A 155 19.46 1.73 2.66
N ASP A 156 20.33 1.57 3.66
CA ASP A 156 21.48 2.43 3.92
C ASP A 156 22.81 1.88 3.31
N CYS A 157 22.73 0.84 2.44
CA CYS A 157 23.85 0.27 1.69
C CYS A 157 23.68 0.41 0.17
#